data_AF-A0A6P2ZUM9-F1
#
_entry.id   AF-A0A6P2ZUM9-F1
#
_cell.length_a   1.000
_cell.length_b   1.000
_cell.length_c   1.000
_cell.angle_alpha   90.00
_cell.angle_beta   90.00
_cell.angle_gamma   90.00
#
_symmetry.space_group_name_H-M   'P 1'
#
loop_
_entity.id
_entity.type
_entity.pdbx_description
1 polymer ?
#
loop_
_entity_poly.entity_id
_entity_poly.type
_entity_poly.pdbx_seq_one_letter_code
_entity_poly.pdbx_strand_id
1 'polypeptide(L)'
;MNTNTPSIEPADGGEIEMQVAVACVDASGTPDIPVFKVRTTQEEYDQGAHYYKAKDLAEEARYEGPFVCFDAAEYGSILSAARELGLVPQVVVVDMTDGQIHSIRCDTGEIKVVCYDTSDTDEYSATVADRPLGENGQLVRCWAHAQLAQVDPGLKLALD
;
A
#
# COMPACT_ATOMS: atom_id res chain seq x y z
N MET A 1 -40.74 6.81 -43.19
CA MET A 1 -39.70 7.42 -42.34
C MET A 1 -39.31 6.36 -41.33
N ASN A 2 -38.20 5.68 -41.56
CA ASN A 2 -37.71 4.62 -40.68
C ASN A 2 -36.70 5.27 -39.73
N THR A 3 -37.06 5.42 -38.47
CA THR A 3 -36.14 5.87 -37.42
C THR A 3 -35.37 4.67 -36.91
N ASN A 4 -34.19 4.45 -37.50
CA ASN A 4 -33.15 3.60 -36.93
C ASN A 4 -32.57 4.36 -35.74
N THR A 5 -33.05 4.07 -34.54
CA THR A 5 -32.38 4.47 -33.30
C THR A 5 -31.28 3.45 -33.04
N PRO A 6 -29.99 3.82 -33.04
CA PRO A 6 -28.95 2.90 -32.61
C PRO A 6 -29.17 2.62 -31.12
N SER A 7 -29.46 1.36 -30.78
CA SER A 7 -29.35 0.90 -29.40
C SER A 7 -27.87 0.96 -29.04
N ILE A 8 -27.53 1.92 -28.20
CA ILE A 8 -26.25 1.92 -27.50
C ILE A 8 -26.39 0.81 -26.46
N GLU A 9 -25.85 -0.36 -26.77
CA GLU A 9 -25.62 -1.39 -25.76
C GLU A 9 -24.86 -0.74 -24.59
N PRO A 10 -25.29 -0.91 -23.33
CA PRO A 10 -24.53 -0.38 -22.21
C PRO A 10 -23.14 -1.01 -22.27
N ALA A 11 -22.12 -0.14 -22.26
CA ALA A 11 -20.73 -0.52 -22.20
C ALA A 11 -20.55 -1.58 -21.13
N ASP A 12 -19.88 -2.67 -21.51
CA ASP A 12 -19.44 -3.76 -20.65
C ASP A 12 -19.22 -3.26 -19.22
N GLY A 13 -20.10 -3.68 -18.32
CA GLY A 13 -20.10 -3.32 -16.90
C GLY A 13 -18.93 -4.01 -16.22
N GLY A 14 -17.71 -3.62 -16.61
CA GLY A 14 -16.47 -4.29 -16.25
C GLY A 14 -16.39 -4.44 -14.74
N GLU A 15 -16.27 -5.68 -14.28
CA GLU A 15 -15.99 -5.94 -12.88
C GLU A 15 -14.65 -5.31 -12.51
N ILE A 16 -14.67 -4.50 -11.46
CA ILE A 16 -13.50 -3.99 -10.77
C ILE A 16 -13.13 -4.97 -9.64
N GLU A 17 -11.87 -5.40 -9.63
CA GLU A 17 -11.30 -6.15 -8.53
C GLU A 17 -10.62 -5.19 -7.56
N MET A 18 -10.97 -5.28 -6.27
CA MET A 18 -10.46 -4.40 -5.24
C MET A 18 -10.21 -5.15 -3.93
N GLN A 19 -9.52 -4.49 -3.00
CA GLN A 19 -9.23 -5.02 -1.67
C GLN A 19 -10.03 -4.27 -0.62
N VAL A 20 -10.62 -5.01 0.32
CA VAL A 20 -11.35 -4.48 1.46
C VAL A 20 -10.78 -5.10 2.73
N ALA A 21 -10.29 -4.27 3.63
CA ALA A 21 -9.90 -4.65 4.98
C ALA A 21 -11.14 -4.68 5.88
N VAL A 22 -11.27 -5.70 6.73
CA VAL A 22 -12.41 -5.84 7.63
C VAL A 22 -11.90 -5.96 9.06
N ALA A 23 -12.10 -4.92 9.88
CA ALA A 23 -11.85 -5.03 11.31
C ALA A 23 -12.97 -5.87 11.96
N CYS A 24 -12.57 -6.94 12.65
CA CYS A 24 -13.44 -7.95 13.23
C CYS A 24 -12.75 -8.68 14.39
N VAL A 25 -13.36 -9.75 14.89
CA VAL A 25 -12.71 -10.70 15.80
C VAL A 25 -12.51 -12.04 15.12
N ASP A 26 -11.36 -12.66 15.32
CA ASP A 26 -11.11 -14.02 14.85
C ASP A 26 -11.84 -15.07 15.69
N ALA A 27 -11.75 -16.34 15.30
CA ALA A 27 -12.38 -17.45 16.01
C ALA A 27 -11.89 -17.66 17.47
N SER A 28 -10.81 -16.99 17.87
CA SER A 28 -10.32 -16.98 19.26
C SER A 28 -10.87 -15.81 20.08
N GLY A 29 -11.61 -14.90 19.46
CA GLY A 29 -12.09 -13.65 20.06
C GLY A 29 -11.03 -12.54 20.05
N THR A 30 -9.94 -12.69 19.29
CA THR A 30 -8.87 -11.69 19.19
C THR A 30 -9.21 -10.69 18.08
N PRO A 31 -9.06 -9.37 18.29
CA PRO A 31 -9.22 -8.39 17.23
C PRO A 31 -8.26 -8.65 16.06
N ASP A 32 -8.80 -8.65 14.85
CA ASP A 32 -8.04 -8.87 13.61
C ASP A 32 -8.55 -7.92 12.50
N ILE A 33 -7.74 -7.73 11.46
CA ILE A 33 -8.08 -6.93 10.28
C ILE A 33 -7.68 -7.69 8.99
N PRO A 34 -8.36 -8.81 8.64
CA PRO A 34 -8.15 -9.50 7.37
C PRO A 34 -8.46 -8.61 6.16
N VAL A 35 -7.75 -8.85 5.06
CA VAL A 35 -7.96 -8.19 3.76
C VAL A 35 -8.52 -9.19 2.75
N PHE A 36 -9.70 -8.89 2.22
CA PHE A 36 -10.37 -9.72 1.22
C PHE A 36 -10.32 -9.06 -0.16
N LYS A 37 -10.16 -9.89 -1.19
CA LYS A 37 -10.32 -9.47 -2.58
C LYS A 37 -11.78 -9.65 -2.98
N VAL A 38 -12.42 -8.58 -3.45
CA VAL A 38 -13.81 -8.58 -3.90
C VAL A 38 -13.89 -8.11 -5.34
N ARG A 39 -14.81 -8.71 -6.09
CA ARG A 39 -15.18 -8.26 -7.44
C ARG A 39 -16.54 -7.58 -7.38
N THR A 40 -16.63 -6.42 -8.01
CA THR A 40 -17.86 -5.63 -8.00
C THR A 40 -17.98 -4.82 -9.29
N THR A 41 -19.17 -4.39 -9.68
CA THR A 41 -19.33 -3.40 -10.75
C THR A 41 -19.16 -1.98 -10.19
N GLN A 42 -19.01 -0.97 -11.05
CA GLN A 42 -18.96 0.42 -10.61
C GLN A 42 -20.26 0.83 -9.87
N GLU A 43 -21.43 0.44 -10.38
CA GLU A 43 -22.71 0.74 -9.75
C GLU A 43 -22.82 0.11 -8.35
N GLU A 44 -22.41 -1.15 -8.22
CA GLU A 44 -22.36 -1.84 -6.93
C GLU A 44 -21.36 -1.19 -5.96
N TYR A 45 -20.22 -0.72 -6.47
CA TYR A 45 -19.23 0.01 -5.68
C TYR A 45 -19.83 1.30 -5.12
N ASP A 46 -20.48 2.10 -5.97
CA ASP A 46 -21.11 3.38 -5.60
C ASP A 46 -22.23 3.17 -4.57
N GLN A 47 -22.85 1.99 -4.54
CA GLN A 47 -23.87 1.58 -3.58
C GLN A 47 -23.29 0.96 -2.29
N GLY A 48 -21.97 0.76 -2.21
CA GLY A 48 -21.31 0.14 -1.07
C GLY A 48 -21.44 -1.39 -1.00
N ALA A 49 -21.81 -2.06 -2.10
CA ALA A 49 -22.05 -3.50 -2.13
C ALA A 49 -20.79 -4.33 -1.81
N HIS A 50 -19.62 -3.81 -2.18
CA HIS A 50 -18.31 -4.43 -1.91
C HIS A 50 -18.07 -4.67 -0.41
N TYR A 51 -18.61 -3.84 0.48
CA TYR A 51 -18.53 -4.05 1.92
C TYR A 51 -19.35 -5.23 2.40
N TYR A 52 -20.54 -5.47 1.84
CA TYR A 52 -21.32 -6.66 2.18
C TYR A 52 -20.60 -7.93 1.69
N LYS A 53 -20.07 -7.91 0.46
CA LYS A 53 -19.28 -9.04 -0.09
C LYS A 53 -18.06 -9.36 0.79
N ALA A 54 -17.36 -8.35 1.30
CA ALA A 54 -16.22 -8.56 2.20
C ALA A 54 -16.64 -9.12 3.57
N LYS A 55 -17.80 -8.72 4.10
CA LYS A 55 -18.37 -9.29 5.33
C LYS A 55 -18.75 -10.74 5.15
N ASP A 56 -19.42 -11.09 4.06
CA ASP A 56 -19.78 -12.48 3.74
C ASP A 56 -18.54 -13.37 3.71
N LEU A 57 -17.45 -12.90 3.06
CA LEU A 57 -16.16 -13.60 3.05
C LEU A 57 -15.53 -13.72 4.45
N ALA A 58 -15.66 -12.70 5.29
CA ALA A 58 -15.18 -12.75 6.67
C ALA A 58 -15.94 -13.78 7.51
N GLU A 59 -17.27 -13.81 7.39
CA GLU A 59 -18.14 -14.79 8.05
C GLU A 59 -17.83 -16.22 7.57
N GLU A 60 -17.66 -16.42 6.26
CA GLU A 60 -17.24 -17.71 5.68
C GLU A 60 -15.88 -18.18 6.23
N ALA A 61 -14.96 -17.23 6.44
CA ALA A 61 -13.66 -17.46 7.08
C ALA A 61 -13.73 -17.61 8.62
N ARG A 62 -14.94 -17.57 9.20
CA ARG A 62 -15.22 -17.71 10.64
C ARG A 62 -14.72 -16.55 11.51
N TYR A 63 -14.62 -15.36 10.93
CA TYR A 63 -14.54 -14.14 11.71
C TYR A 63 -15.93 -13.78 12.24
N GLU A 64 -15.97 -13.13 13.40
CA GLU A 64 -17.21 -12.66 14.01
C GLU A 64 -17.24 -11.13 14.10
N GLY A 65 -18.45 -10.60 14.17
CA GLY A 65 -18.67 -9.17 14.29
C GLY A 65 -18.25 -8.61 15.67
N PRO A 66 -18.17 -7.28 15.80
CA PRO A 66 -18.62 -6.26 14.84
C PRO A 66 -17.72 -6.17 13.61
N PHE A 67 -18.32 -6.00 12.43
CA PHE A 67 -17.60 -5.82 11.17
C PHE A 67 -17.55 -4.35 10.77
N VAL A 68 -16.35 -3.79 10.67
CA VAL A 68 -16.09 -2.46 10.11
C VAL A 68 -15.18 -2.62 8.90
N CYS A 69 -15.63 -2.16 7.73
CA CYS A 69 -14.91 -2.34 6.48
C CYS A 69 -14.21 -1.05 6.05
N PHE A 70 -13.07 -1.20 5.40
CA PHE A 70 -12.25 -0.11 4.87
C PHE A 70 -11.71 -0.52 3.49
N ASP A 71 -11.78 0.38 2.52
CA ASP A 71 -11.08 0.24 1.25
C ASP A 71 -9.98 1.31 1.09
N ALA A 72 -9.50 1.52 -0.14
CA ALA A 72 -8.47 2.50 -0.42
C ALA A 72 -8.92 3.96 -0.16
N ALA A 73 -10.22 4.26 -0.18
CA ALA A 73 -10.79 5.56 0.13
C ALA A 73 -10.65 5.91 1.61
N GLU A 74 -10.74 4.93 2.52
CA GLU A 74 -10.53 5.14 3.97
C GLU A 74 -9.06 5.02 4.42
N TYR A 75 -8.12 4.91 3.47
CA TYR A 75 -6.68 4.84 3.74
C TYR A 75 -6.19 5.90 4.73
N GLY A 76 -6.72 7.13 4.65
CA GLY A 76 -6.35 8.24 5.53
C GLY A 76 -6.58 7.94 7.02
N SER A 77 -7.71 7.31 7.37
CA SER A 77 -8.05 6.98 8.75
C SER A 77 -7.14 5.89 9.31
N ILE A 78 -6.88 4.83 8.53
CA ILE A 78 -5.98 3.74 8.91
C ILE A 78 -4.57 4.28 9.12
N LEU A 79 -4.06 5.08 8.18
CA LEU A 79 -2.73 5.64 8.28
C LEU A 79 -2.57 6.58 9.48
N SER A 80 -3.59 7.39 9.78
CA SER A 80 -3.58 8.28 10.95
C SER A 80 -3.47 7.47 12.25
N ALA A 81 -4.31 6.45 12.42
CA ALA A 81 -4.27 5.59 13.60
C ALA A 81 -2.93 4.85 13.72
N ALA A 82 -2.39 4.33 12.61
CA ALA A 82 -1.10 3.65 12.59
C ALA A 82 0.06 4.57 12.99
N ARG A 83 0.00 5.86 12.62
CA ARG A 83 0.98 6.88 13.04
C ARG A 83 0.86 7.22 14.51
N GLU A 84 -0.36 7.43 15.00
CA GLU A 84 -0.62 7.70 16.42
C GLU A 84 -0.17 6.55 17.33
N LEU A 85 -0.35 5.31 16.88
CA LEU A 85 0.13 4.12 17.58
C LEU A 85 1.62 3.84 17.38
N GLY A 86 2.32 4.62 16.54
CA GLY A 86 3.74 4.43 16.24
C GLY A 86 4.04 3.09 15.57
N LEU A 87 3.15 2.62 14.69
CA LEU A 87 3.26 1.34 13.98
C LEU A 87 3.90 1.46 12.59
N VAL A 88 3.93 2.67 12.03
CA VAL A 88 4.54 2.93 10.72
C VAL A 88 5.71 3.90 10.85
N PRO A 89 6.81 3.68 10.10
CA PRO A 89 7.96 4.59 10.10
C PRO A 89 7.53 6.03 9.77
N GLN A 90 7.95 6.98 10.59
CA GLN A 90 7.72 8.42 10.41
C GLN A 90 9.02 9.19 10.20
N VAL A 91 10.13 8.69 10.75
CA VAL A 91 11.46 9.29 10.61
C VAL A 91 12.39 8.24 10.03
N VAL A 92 13.12 8.63 8.99
CA VAL A 92 14.21 7.85 8.41
C VAL A 92 15.48 8.68 8.48
N VAL A 93 16.53 8.11 9.05
CA VAL A 93 17.86 8.72 9.10
C VAL A 93 18.79 7.95 8.18
N VAL A 94 19.43 8.68 7.28
CA VAL A 94 20.45 8.14 6.36
C VAL A 94 21.79 8.75 6.73
N ASP A 95 22.73 7.91 7.15
CA ASP A 95 24.12 8.32 7.38
C ASP A 95 24.85 8.34 6.03
N MET A 96 25.19 9.53 5.56
CA MET A 96 25.87 9.80 4.30
C MET A 96 27.30 10.35 4.49
N THR A 97 27.96 9.99 5.59
CA THR A 97 29.34 10.42 5.86
C THR A 97 30.25 10.11 4.67
N ASP A 98 31.16 11.04 4.35
CA ASP A 98 32.08 10.95 3.19
C ASP A 98 31.40 10.73 1.82
N GLY A 99 30.11 11.10 1.70
CA GLY A 99 29.34 10.95 0.47
C GLY A 99 28.92 9.51 0.19
N GLN A 100 29.04 8.60 1.16
CA GLN A 100 28.64 7.20 1.04
C GLN A 100 27.57 6.86 2.07
N ILE A 101 26.63 5.98 1.67
CA ILE A 101 25.59 5.52 2.60
C ILE A 101 26.18 4.46 3.51
N HIS A 102 26.30 4.78 4.79
CA HIS A 102 26.82 3.87 5.82
C HIS A 102 25.72 3.13 6.55
N SER A 103 24.60 3.80 6.84
CA SER A 103 23.45 3.16 7.50
C SER A 103 22.15 3.87 7.18
N ILE A 104 21.06 3.11 7.26
CA ILE A 104 19.69 3.61 7.14
C ILE A 104 18.93 3.11 8.37
N ARG A 105 18.30 4.01 9.11
CA ARG A 105 17.55 3.71 10.33
C ARG A 105 16.16 4.34 10.31
N CYS A 106 15.22 3.75 11.03
CA CYS A 106 13.88 4.31 11.22
C CYS A 106 13.39 4.19 12.67
N ASP A 107 12.37 4.97 13.02
CA ASP A 107 11.80 5.05 14.37
C ASP A 107 10.93 3.83 14.75
N THR A 108 10.25 3.23 13.77
CA THR A 108 9.40 2.06 13.96
C THR A 108 9.20 1.31 12.63
N GLY A 109 8.59 0.13 12.71
CA GLY A 109 8.26 -0.72 11.57
C GLY A 109 9.45 -1.05 10.68
N GLU A 110 9.18 -1.27 9.40
CA GLU A 110 10.20 -1.55 8.40
C GLU A 110 9.93 -0.72 7.15
N ILE A 111 10.97 -0.11 6.59
CA ILE A 111 10.86 0.62 5.32
C ILE A 111 12.07 0.33 4.44
N LYS A 112 11.81 0.01 3.18
CA LYS A 112 12.85 -0.12 2.16
C LYS A 112 13.19 1.26 1.65
N VAL A 113 14.44 1.66 1.81
CA VAL A 113 14.96 2.92 1.27
C VAL A 113 15.85 2.59 0.08
N VAL A 114 15.64 3.31 -1.02
CA VAL A 114 16.48 3.20 -2.21
C VAL A 114 17.05 4.57 -2.53
N CYS A 115 18.37 4.68 -2.45
CA CYS A 115 19.11 5.84 -2.87
C CYS A 115 19.72 5.56 -4.24
N TYR A 116 19.57 6.48 -5.18
CA TYR A 116 20.00 6.30 -6.55
C TYR A 116 20.61 7.57 -7.12
N ASP A 117 21.52 7.40 -8.07
CA ASP A 117 22.17 8.48 -8.81
C ASP A 117 22.02 8.22 -10.31
N THR A 118 21.38 9.16 -11.01
CA THR A 118 21.18 9.12 -12.47
C THR A 118 22.30 9.81 -13.23
N SER A 119 23.19 10.52 -12.55
CA SER A 119 24.37 11.16 -13.14
C SER A 119 25.56 10.22 -13.20
N ASP A 120 25.68 9.31 -12.23
CA ASP A 120 26.64 8.20 -12.26
C ASP A 120 26.12 7.06 -13.14
N THR A 121 26.49 7.13 -14.42
CA THR A 121 26.13 6.18 -15.47
C THR A 121 27.34 5.41 -16.00
N ASP A 122 28.47 5.45 -15.29
CA ASP A 122 29.70 4.86 -15.77
C ASP A 122 29.57 3.32 -15.87
N GLU A 123 29.53 2.80 -17.10
CA GLU A 123 29.20 1.41 -17.41
C GLU A 123 30.24 0.40 -16.90
N TYR A 124 31.41 0.87 -16.46
CA TYR A 124 32.46 0.04 -15.87
C TYR A 124 32.22 -0.28 -14.38
N SER A 125 31.26 0.39 -13.76
CA SER A 125 30.80 0.09 -12.41
C SER A 125 29.80 -1.07 -12.46
N ALA A 126 30.14 -2.22 -11.86
CA ALA A 126 29.29 -3.42 -11.84
C ALA A 126 27.92 -3.24 -11.12
N THR A 127 27.57 -2.01 -10.73
CA THR A 127 26.43 -1.65 -9.91
C THR A 127 25.39 -0.76 -10.61
N VAL A 128 25.62 -0.31 -11.86
CA VAL A 128 24.62 0.42 -12.67
C VAL A 128 23.65 -0.54 -13.37
N ALA A 129 22.34 -0.36 -13.15
CA ALA A 129 21.30 -1.20 -13.75
C ALA A 129 19.97 -0.44 -13.90
N ASP A 130 19.03 -1.00 -14.67
CA ASP A 130 17.66 -0.49 -14.75
C ASP A 130 16.89 -0.85 -13.46
N ARG A 131 16.39 0.18 -12.76
CA ARG A 131 15.70 0.04 -11.45
C ARG A 131 14.30 0.65 -11.47
N PRO A 132 13.29 0.03 -10.84
CA PRO A 132 11.92 0.56 -10.81
C PRO A 132 11.81 1.68 -9.77
N LEU A 133 12.16 2.90 -10.15
CA LEU A 133 12.27 4.07 -9.24
C LEU A 133 11.39 5.26 -9.63
N GLY A 134 10.91 5.30 -10.88
CA GLY A 134 10.02 6.38 -11.34
C GLY A 134 8.57 6.18 -10.90
N GLU A 135 7.73 7.17 -11.22
CA GLU A 135 6.27 7.07 -11.03
C GLU A 135 5.74 5.76 -11.65
N ASN A 136 4.84 5.09 -10.94
CA ASN A 136 4.27 3.79 -11.34
C ASN A 136 5.30 2.66 -11.54
N GLY A 137 6.49 2.77 -10.93
CA GLY A 137 7.52 1.74 -11.02
C GLY A 137 8.30 1.75 -12.34
N GLN A 138 8.32 2.88 -13.04
CA GLN A 138 9.12 3.04 -14.26
C GLN A 138 10.59 2.71 -14.03
N LEU A 139 11.19 1.98 -14.98
CA LEU A 139 12.61 1.65 -14.96
C LEU A 139 13.46 2.87 -15.29
N VAL A 140 14.43 3.14 -14.42
CA VAL A 140 15.44 4.20 -14.54
C VAL A 140 16.81 3.55 -14.50
N ARG A 141 17.64 3.80 -15.52
CA ARG A 141 19.03 3.36 -15.52
C ARG A 141 19.85 4.24 -14.59
N CYS A 142 20.37 3.65 -13.52
CA CYS A 142 21.08 4.38 -12.48
C CYS A 142 21.98 3.44 -11.68
N TRP A 143 22.93 4.02 -10.96
CA TRP A 143 23.44 3.37 -9.76
C TRP A 143 22.37 3.46 -8.67
N ALA A 144 22.18 2.38 -7.90
CA ALA A 144 21.28 2.41 -6.75
C ALA A 144 21.74 1.49 -5.63
N HIS A 145 21.65 1.99 -4.40
CA HIS A 145 21.81 1.24 -3.17
C HIS A 145 20.44 1.12 -2.47
N ALA A 146 20.01 -0.12 -2.24
CA ALA A 146 18.75 -0.41 -1.56
C ALA A 146 19.05 -1.10 -0.23
N GLN A 147 18.49 -0.56 0.86
CA GLN A 147 18.67 -1.11 2.19
C GLN A 147 17.38 -1.01 2.98
N LEU A 148 17.09 -2.05 3.76
CA LEU A 148 16.01 -2.02 4.74
C LEU A 148 16.48 -1.20 5.94
N ALA A 149 15.70 -0.18 6.30
CA ALA A 149 15.99 0.62 7.48
C ALA A 149 15.91 -0.26 8.74
N GLN A 150 16.92 -0.18 9.59
CA GLN A 150 16.91 -0.85 10.89
C GLN A 150 16.20 0.02 11.92
N VAL A 151 15.35 -0.57 12.75
CA VAL A 151 14.67 0.19 13.82
C VAL A 151 15.70 0.66 14.84
N ASP A 152 15.74 1.97 15.09
CA ASP A 152 16.52 2.61 16.13
C ASP A 152 15.57 3.27 17.15
N PRO A 153 15.41 2.69 18.35
CA PRO A 153 14.51 3.23 19.37
C PRO A 153 14.85 4.67 19.79
N GLY A 154 16.10 5.12 19.60
CA GLY A 154 16.53 6.48 19.89
C GLY A 154 15.89 7.53 18.98
N LEU A 155 15.39 7.13 17.80
CA LEU A 155 14.71 8.03 16.86
C LEU A 155 13.28 8.36 17.29
N LYS A 156 12.68 7.62 18.25
CA LYS A 156 11.38 8.00 18.81
C LYS A 156 11.43 9.36 19.52
N LEU A 157 12.58 9.72 20.09
CA LEU A 157 12.79 11.04 20.71
C LEU A 157 12.84 12.17 19.69
N ALA A 158 13.05 11.86 18.41
CA ALA A 158 13.06 12.86 17.34
C ALA A 158 11.65 13.16 16.78
N LEU A 159 10.61 12.49 17.30
CA LEU A 159 9.20 12.77 16.98
C LEU A 159 8.62 13.90 17.83
N ASP A 160 9.21 14.17 19.01
CA ASP A 160 8.82 15.24 19.95
C ASP A 160 9.40 16.61 19.57
#